data_AF-A0A958LY70-F1
#
_entry.id   AF-A0A958LY70-F1
#
_cell.length_a   1.000
_cell.length_b   1.000
_cell.length_c   1.000
_cell.angle_alpha   90.00
_cell.angle_beta   90.00
_cell.angle_gamma   90.00
#
_symmetry.space_group_name_H-M   'P 1'
#
loop_
_entity.id
_entity.type
_entity.pdbx_description
1 polymer ?
#
loop_
_entity_poly.entity_id
_entity_poly.type
_entity_poly.pdbx_seq_one_letter_code
_entity_poly.pdbx_strand_id
1 'polypeptide(L)'
;MNQIPIWGFSDPISSWSHLLSSMAAFIGGYFLISKGRGNSWRVFSLSVYTFSLVFLFSMSGVFHLLPKESISRAVLQRLDHAGIWLLIAGTFTPLHTILFRGVWRWLILLFIWTVAITGLVLEVVFFKEFPEWLALSFFLGLGWIGALSHYKFRKRFPLHSPRLIVLGGASYSVGAIFDFIRWPNLWSGILGPHELFHFFVTLGAICHWIFIYNWCAHPVSDKFICNVKIYSPEDYELKALNDRLHLKANSLVEIKESALDLIKTKYQQKPGYEVFFRYFHEDRHTSGPV
;
A
#
# COMPACT_ATOMS: atom_id res chain seq x y z
N MET A 1 -16.13 -7.54 28.80
CA MET A 1 -16.27 -6.46 29.80
C MET A 1 -16.85 -5.25 29.07
N ASN A 2 -17.80 -4.55 29.66
CA ASN A 2 -18.44 -3.40 29.00
C ASN A 2 -17.52 -2.18 29.07
N GLN A 3 -17.09 -1.67 27.91
CA GLN A 3 -16.38 -0.38 27.82
C GLN A 3 -17.26 0.74 28.36
N ILE A 4 -16.62 1.73 29.00
CA ILE A 4 -17.29 2.91 29.54
C ILE A 4 -17.52 3.90 28.39
N PRO A 5 -18.78 4.24 28.03
CA PRO A 5 -19.04 5.21 26.98
C PRO A 5 -18.65 6.62 27.43
N ILE A 6 -18.00 7.38 26.55
CA ILE A 6 -17.53 8.75 26.83
C ILE A 6 -17.93 9.64 25.66
N TRP A 7 -18.56 10.79 25.93
CA TRP A 7 -18.94 11.81 24.94
C TRP A 7 -19.72 11.29 23.72
N GLY A 8 -20.60 10.29 23.93
CA GLY A 8 -21.42 9.70 22.87
C GLY A 8 -20.73 8.57 22.08
N PHE A 9 -19.47 8.24 22.39
CA PHE A 9 -18.78 7.09 21.83
C PHE A 9 -19.06 5.85 22.66
N SER A 10 -19.48 4.76 22.00
CA SER A 10 -19.74 3.49 22.69
C SER A 10 -18.45 2.79 23.14
N ASP A 11 -17.41 2.82 22.31
CA ASP A 11 -16.07 2.32 22.63
C ASP A 11 -15.04 3.40 22.26
N PRO A 12 -14.76 4.37 23.17
CA PRO A 12 -14.06 5.61 22.83
C PRO A 12 -12.63 5.38 22.34
N ILE A 13 -11.82 4.56 23.02
CA ILE A 13 -10.40 4.37 22.65
C ILE A 13 -10.27 3.74 21.27
N SER A 14 -11.00 2.66 21.01
CA SER A 14 -11.07 2.02 19.69
C SER A 14 -11.50 3.02 18.61
N SER A 15 -12.60 3.73 18.82
CA SER A 15 -13.10 4.68 17.84
C SER A 15 -12.11 5.79 17.52
N TRP A 16 -11.60 6.49 18.53
CA TRP A 16 -10.67 7.60 18.34
C TRP A 16 -9.36 7.16 17.68
N SER A 17 -8.82 6.02 18.11
CA SER A 17 -7.56 5.49 17.57
C SER A 17 -7.65 5.27 16.05
N HIS A 18 -8.74 4.68 15.57
CA HIS A 18 -8.94 4.42 14.15
C HIS A 18 -9.44 5.64 13.38
N LEU A 19 -10.28 6.52 13.94
CA LEU A 19 -10.66 7.77 13.25
C LEU A 19 -9.46 8.70 13.01
N LEU A 20 -8.58 8.84 14.00
CA LEU A 20 -7.33 9.60 13.84
C LEU A 20 -6.42 8.94 12.79
N SER A 21 -6.33 7.60 12.82
CA SER A 21 -5.56 6.84 11.84
C SER A 21 -6.12 6.96 10.42
N SER A 22 -7.44 7.06 10.27
CA SER A 22 -8.10 7.30 8.98
C SER A 22 -7.71 8.67 8.41
N MET A 23 -7.77 9.72 9.24
CA MET A 23 -7.37 11.07 8.82
C MET A 23 -5.88 11.13 8.43
N ALA A 24 -5.02 10.48 9.23
CA ALA A 24 -3.60 10.34 8.89
C ALA A 24 -3.39 9.53 7.60
N ALA A 25 -4.14 8.44 7.39
CA ALA A 25 -4.08 7.62 6.18
C ALA A 25 -4.55 8.37 4.93
N PHE A 26 -5.55 9.24 5.04
CA PHE A 26 -6.02 10.08 3.95
C PHE A 26 -4.96 11.09 3.52
N ILE A 27 -4.39 11.83 4.48
CA ILE A 27 -3.31 12.79 4.24
C ILE A 27 -2.05 12.08 3.71
N GLY A 28 -1.65 10.99 4.36
CA GLY A 28 -0.53 10.15 3.94
C GLY A 28 -0.74 9.56 2.54
N GLY A 29 -1.98 9.20 2.20
CA GLY A 29 -2.39 8.75 0.88
C GLY A 29 -2.13 9.77 -0.23
N TYR A 30 -2.47 11.04 0.02
CA TYR A 30 -2.16 12.13 -0.90
C TYR A 30 -0.65 12.23 -1.20
N PHE A 31 0.20 12.20 -0.17
CA PHE A 31 1.66 12.24 -0.34
C PHE A 31 2.19 11.01 -1.06
N LEU A 32 1.65 9.84 -0.72
CA LEU A 32 2.05 8.57 -1.31
C LEU A 32 1.75 8.52 -2.81
N ILE A 33 0.51 8.84 -3.21
CA ILE A 33 0.10 8.87 -4.61
C ILE A 33 0.86 9.96 -5.38
N SER A 34 1.04 11.14 -4.77
CA SER A 34 1.79 12.25 -5.37
C SER A 34 3.25 11.88 -5.69
N LYS A 35 3.91 11.13 -4.80
CA LYS A 35 5.26 10.61 -5.01
C LYS A 35 5.33 9.52 -6.08
N GLY A 36 4.26 8.73 -6.23
CA GLY A 36 4.14 7.68 -7.23
C GLY A 36 3.74 8.11 -8.66
N ARG A 37 3.32 9.37 -8.89
CA ARG A 37 2.85 9.77 -10.26
C ARG A 37 3.99 9.75 -11.27
N GLY A 38 3.61 9.58 -12.54
CA GLY A 38 4.53 9.34 -13.67
C GLY A 38 4.50 7.91 -14.18
N ASN A 39 3.72 7.04 -13.54
CA ASN A 39 3.38 5.73 -14.07
C ASN A 39 1.97 5.37 -13.59
N SER A 40 1.07 5.00 -14.51
CA SER A 40 -0.32 4.67 -14.16
C SER A 40 -0.43 3.49 -13.21
N TRP A 41 0.43 2.47 -13.35
CA TRP A 41 0.45 1.30 -12.45
C TRP A 41 0.88 1.66 -11.03
N ARG A 42 1.86 2.57 -10.86
CA ARG A 42 2.21 3.11 -9.53
C ARG A 42 1.00 3.80 -8.92
N VAL A 43 0.41 4.74 -9.65
CA VAL A 43 -0.74 5.52 -9.16
C VAL A 43 -1.91 4.61 -8.80
N PHE A 44 -2.28 3.69 -9.67
CA PHE A 44 -3.37 2.73 -9.44
C PHE A 44 -3.11 1.88 -8.19
N SER A 45 -1.95 1.22 -8.11
CA SER A 45 -1.66 0.33 -6.98
C SER A 45 -1.56 1.05 -5.64
N LEU A 46 -1.01 2.27 -5.62
CA LEU A 46 -0.97 3.11 -4.42
C LEU A 46 -2.37 3.63 -4.04
N SER A 47 -3.23 3.93 -5.02
CA SER A 47 -4.62 4.35 -4.76
C SER A 47 -5.43 3.23 -4.12
N VAL A 48 -5.25 1.99 -4.58
CA VAL A 48 -5.89 0.80 -3.98
C VAL A 48 -5.45 0.63 -2.53
N TYR A 49 -4.16 0.76 -2.24
CA TYR A 49 -3.64 0.70 -0.87
C TYR A 49 -4.19 1.83 0.01
N THR A 50 -4.13 3.07 -0.47
CA THR A 50 -4.66 4.24 0.23
C THR A 50 -6.15 4.09 0.53
N PHE A 51 -6.95 3.66 -0.45
CA PHE A 51 -8.36 3.40 -0.26
C PHE A 51 -8.58 2.36 0.84
N SER A 52 -7.85 1.24 0.80
CA SER A 52 -8.01 0.17 1.80
C SER A 52 -7.68 0.62 3.23
N LEU A 53 -6.66 1.45 3.42
CA LEU A 53 -6.31 2.04 4.72
C LEU A 53 -7.42 2.96 5.24
N VAL A 54 -7.83 3.93 4.42
CA VAL A 54 -8.87 4.90 4.79
C VAL A 54 -10.19 4.17 5.05
N PHE A 55 -10.53 3.19 4.23
CA PHE A 55 -11.75 2.39 4.37
C PHE A 55 -11.75 1.63 5.70
N LEU A 56 -10.74 0.81 5.98
CA LEU A 56 -10.65 0.04 7.24
C LEU A 56 -10.77 0.98 8.44
N PHE A 57 -9.91 1.99 8.52
CA PHE A 57 -9.86 2.86 9.70
C PHE A 57 -11.12 3.70 9.88
N SER A 58 -11.77 4.12 8.78
CA SER A 58 -13.05 4.83 8.87
C SER A 58 -14.18 3.91 9.33
N MET A 59 -14.33 2.74 8.72
CA MET A 59 -15.40 1.80 9.05
C MET A 59 -15.27 1.34 10.52
N SER A 60 -14.06 0.99 10.94
CA SER A 60 -13.76 0.63 12.32
C SER A 60 -14.02 1.76 13.31
N GLY A 61 -13.51 2.95 13.00
CA GLY A 61 -13.66 4.12 13.85
C GLY A 61 -15.13 4.48 14.08
N VAL A 62 -15.94 4.50 13.01
CA VAL A 62 -17.37 4.82 13.10
C VAL A 62 -18.17 3.66 13.72
N PHE A 63 -17.83 2.40 13.45
CA PHE A 63 -18.44 1.24 14.11
C PHE A 63 -18.39 1.36 15.65
N HIS A 64 -17.22 1.70 16.21
CA HIS A 64 -17.03 1.86 17.65
C HIS A 64 -17.63 3.15 18.24
N LEU A 65 -17.83 4.17 17.42
CA LEU A 65 -18.58 5.37 17.81
C LEU A 65 -20.05 5.03 18.07
N LEU A 66 -20.68 4.32 17.13
CA LEU A 66 -22.14 4.14 17.09
C LEU A 66 -22.71 3.37 18.29
N PRO A 67 -23.96 3.65 18.71
CA PRO A 67 -24.65 2.93 19.78
C PRO A 67 -24.72 1.41 19.54
N LYS A 68 -24.51 0.63 20.60
CA LYS A 68 -24.43 -0.85 20.57
C LYS A 68 -25.64 -1.52 19.92
N GLU A 69 -26.84 -0.97 20.14
CA GLU A 69 -28.11 -1.54 19.65
C GLU A 69 -28.53 -1.03 18.25
N SER A 70 -27.72 -0.19 17.60
CA SER A 70 -28.12 0.42 16.33
C SER A 70 -27.93 -0.50 15.12
N ILE A 71 -28.89 -0.48 14.19
CA ILE A 71 -28.80 -1.19 12.90
C ILE A 71 -27.56 -0.72 12.13
N SER A 72 -27.27 0.59 12.15
CA SER A 72 -26.09 1.16 11.51
C SER A 72 -24.79 0.56 12.05
N ARG A 73 -24.68 0.30 13.36
CA ARG A 73 -23.52 -0.36 13.95
C ARG A 73 -23.36 -1.79 13.43
N ALA A 74 -24.45 -2.55 13.30
CA ALA A 74 -24.40 -3.90 12.75
C ALA A 74 -23.92 -3.94 11.29
N VAL A 75 -24.31 -2.96 10.48
CA VAL A 75 -23.82 -2.84 9.09
C VAL A 75 -22.34 -2.47 9.09
N LEU A 76 -21.93 -1.47 9.87
CA LEU A 76 -20.52 -1.04 9.90
C LEU A 76 -19.61 -2.10 10.51
N GLN A 77 -20.09 -2.96 11.39
CA GLN A 77 -19.30 -4.10 11.89
C GLN A 77 -18.88 -5.05 10.76
N ARG A 78 -19.80 -5.32 9.82
CA ARG A 78 -19.47 -6.13 8.63
C ARG A 78 -18.46 -5.43 7.73
N LEU A 79 -18.60 -4.12 7.57
CA LEU A 79 -17.65 -3.32 6.77
C LEU A 79 -16.28 -3.18 7.45
N ASP A 80 -16.24 -3.17 8.77
CA ASP A 80 -15.01 -3.16 9.56
C ASP A 80 -14.22 -4.45 9.32
N HIS A 81 -14.87 -5.61 9.45
CA HIS A 81 -14.26 -6.91 9.12
C HIS A 81 -13.87 -7.01 7.63
N ALA A 82 -14.72 -6.55 6.72
CA ALA A 82 -14.40 -6.47 5.30
C ALA A 82 -13.15 -5.61 5.03
N GLY A 83 -12.96 -4.55 5.82
CA GLY A 83 -11.79 -3.68 5.76
C GLY A 83 -10.48 -4.43 5.99
N ILE A 84 -10.46 -5.47 6.84
CA ILE A 84 -9.25 -6.24 7.13
C ILE A 84 -8.81 -7.02 5.89
N TRP A 85 -9.74 -7.72 5.23
CA TRP A 85 -9.47 -8.40 3.95
C TRP A 85 -8.95 -7.43 2.89
N LEU A 86 -9.62 -6.28 2.75
CA LEU A 86 -9.23 -5.26 1.77
C LEU A 86 -7.85 -4.67 2.09
N LEU A 87 -7.52 -4.40 3.35
CA LEU A 87 -6.22 -3.85 3.72
C LEU A 87 -5.08 -4.86 3.48
N ILE A 88 -5.29 -6.14 3.78
CA ILE A 88 -4.31 -7.18 3.47
C ILE A 88 -4.03 -7.18 1.96
N ALA A 89 -5.06 -7.30 1.11
CA ALA A 89 -4.87 -7.30 -0.33
C ALA A 89 -4.32 -5.97 -0.88
N GLY A 90 -4.81 -4.85 -0.33
CA GLY A 90 -4.38 -3.50 -0.64
C GLY A 90 -2.91 -3.27 -0.33
N THR A 91 -2.37 -3.84 0.75
CA THR A 91 -0.95 -3.73 1.13
C THR A 91 -0.04 -4.47 0.16
N PHE A 92 -0.45 -5.66 -0.29
CA PHE A 92 0.32 -6.45 -1.27
C PHE A 92 0.33 -5.79 -2.66
N THR A 93 -0.70 -5.01 -2.98
CA THR A 93 -0.92 -4.40 -4.30
C THR A 93 0.25 -3.52 -4.78
N PRO A 94 0.63 -2.42 -4.08
CA PRO A 94 1.77 -1.61 -4.50
C PRO A 94 3.10 -2.33 -4.28
N LEU A 95 3.23 -3.19 -3.26
CA LEU A 95 4.45 -3.97 -3.05
C LEU A 95 4.80 -4.81 -4.28
N HIS A 96 3.85 -5.61 -4.78
CA HIS A 96 4.09 -6.50 -5.92
C HIS A 96 4.09 -5.77 -7.25
N THR A 97 3.18 -4.81 -7.43
CA THR A 97 3.12 -4.02 -8.66
C THR A 97 4.42 -3.24 -8.87
N ILE A 98 4.99 -2.65 -7.82
CA ILE A 98 6.16 -1.77 -7.95
C ILE A 98 7.47 -2.55 -7.86
N LEU A 99 7.59 -3.53 -6.95
CA LEU A 99 8.88 -4.12 -6.59
C LEU A 99 9.17 -5.48 -7.22
N PHE A 100 8.14 -6.18 -7.70
CA PHE A 100 8.27 -7.53 -8.25
C PHE A 100 8.10 -7.49 -9.77
N ARG A 101 8.49 -8.57 -10.46
CA ARG A 101 8.45 -8.68 -11.92
C ARG A 101 7.97 -10.07 -12.34
N GLY A 102 7.48 -10.17 -13.57
CA GLY A 102 7.09 -11.43 -14.20
C GLY A 102 6.02 -12.20 -13.42
N VAL A 103 6.12 -13.53 -13.43
CA VAL A 103 5.15 -14.44 -12.81
C VAL A 103 4.95 -14.16 -11.33
N TRP A 104 6.03 -13.85 -10.58
CA TRP A 104 5.95 -13.62 -9.13
C TRP A 104 5.13 -12.38 -8.76
N ARG A 105 5.08 -11.35 -9.61
CA ARG A 105 4.18 -10.20 -9.39
C ARG A 105 2.73 -10.67 -9.40
N TRP A 106 2.34 -11.34 -10.48
CA TRP A 106 0.94 -11.64 -10.75
C TRP A 106 0.43 -12.81 -9.93
N LEU A 107 1.23 -13.85 -9.71
CA LEU A 107 0.85 -15.02 -8.94
C LEU A 107 0.44 -14.64 -7.51
N ILE A 108 1.25 -13.84 -6.82
CA ILE A 108 0.93 -13.41 -5.44
C ILE A 108 -0.27 -12.47 -5.44
N LEU A 109 -0.35 -11.51 -6.37
CA LEU A 109 -1.50 -10.60 -6.43
C LEU A 109 -2.82 -11.35 -6.66
N LEU A 110 -2.85 -12.24 -7.66
CA LEU A 110 -4.05 -13.03 -7.96
C LEU A 110 -4.42 -13.93 -6.78
N PHE A 111 -3.45 -14.59 -6.17
CA PHE A 111 -3.71 -15.43 -5.00
C PHE A 111 -4.30 -14.62 -3.84
N ILE A 112 -3.63 -13.54 -3.42
CA ILE A 112 -4.06 -12.72 -2.28
C ILE A 112 -5.45 -12.12 -2.54
N TRP A 113 -5.68 -11.53 -3.72
CA TRP A 113 -6.98 -10.92 -4.04
C TRP A 113 -8.10 -11.97 -4.16
N THR A 114 -7.82 -13.14 -4.74
CA THR A 114 -8.82 -14.21 -4.84
C THR A 114 -9.25 -14.69 -3.46
N VAL A 115 -8.29 -14.98 -2.57
CA VAL A 115 -8.61 -15.41 -1.21
C VAL A 115 -9.26 -14.28 -0.42
N ALA A 116 -8.79 -13.03 -0.55
CA ALA A 116 -9.37 -11.90 0.17
C ALA A 116 -10.80 -11.58 -0.26
N ILE A 117 -11.11 -11.58 -1.56
CA ILE A 117 -12.47 -11.37 -2.05
C ILE A 117 -13.38 -12.52 -1.60
N THR A 118 -12.90 -13.77 -1.73
CA THR A 118 -13.68 -14.94 -1.31
C THR A 118 -13.97 -14.90 0.19
N GLY A 119 -12.95 -14.66 1.01
CA GLY A 119 -13.07 -14.53 2.46
C GLY A 119 -13.99 -13.39 2.87
N LEU A 120 -13.84 -12.21 2.26
CA LEU A 120 -14.71 -11.06 2.46
C LEU A 120 -16.16 -11.39 2.16
N VAL A 121 -16.45 -11.97 0.99
CA VAL A 121 -17.82 -12.31 0.59
C VAL A 121 -18.42 -13.32 1.54
N LEU A 122 -17.67 -14.39 1.88
CA LEU A 122 -18.14 -15.41 2.80
C LEU A 122 -18.41 -14.84 4.20
N GLU A 123 -17.49 -14.06 4.75
CA GLU A 123 -17.64 -13.47 6.07
C GLU A 123 -18.78 -12.44 6.10
N VAL A 124 -18.96 -11.60 5.08
CA VAL A 124 -20.04 -10.62 5.05
C VAL A 124 -21.42 -11.27 4.90
N VAL A 125 -21.52 -12.34 4.09
CA VAL A 125 -22.79 -13.06 3.84
C VAL A 125 -23.16 -13.94 5.04
N PHE A 126 -22.21 -14.72 5.56
CA PHE A 126 -22.39 -15.67 6.65
C PHE A 126 -21.86 -15.12 7.98
N PHE A 127 -22.05 -13.84 8.24
CA PHE A 127 -21.38 -13.12 9.32
C PHE A 127 -21.59 -13.70 10.73
N LYS A 128 -22.76 -14.31 10.98
CA LYS A 128 -23.05 -14.90 12.31
C LYS A 128 -22.46 -16.31 12.45
N GLU A 129 -22.32 -17.00 11.33
CA GLU A 129 -21.87 -18.38 11.24
C GLU A 129 -20.36 -18.48 11.01
N PHE A 130 -19.72 -17.41 10.51
CA PHE A 130 -18.30 -17.38 10.19
C PHE A 130 -17.45 -17.31 11.48
N PRO A 131 -16.69 -18.38 11.81
CA PRO A 131 -15.99 -18.42 13.10
C PRO A 131 -14.82 -17.43 13.14
N GLU A 132 -14.67 -16.73 14.26
CA GLU A 132 -13.59 -15.76 14.48
C GLU A 132 -12.19 -16.39 14.27
N TRP A 133 -11.96 -17.60 14.79
CA TRP A 133 -10.68 -18.30 14.63
C TRP A 133 -10.35 -18.59 13.17
N LEU A 134 -11.37 -18.80 12.33
CA LEU A 134 -11.20 -19.07 10.90
C LEU A 134 -10.80 -17.79 10.18
N ALA A 135 -11.50 -16.68 10.45
CA ALA A 135 -11.15 -15.35 9.94
C ALA A 135 -9.69 -15.01 10.30
N LEU A 136 -9.35 -15.12 11.58
CA LEU A 136 -8.01 -14.86 12.09
C LEU A 136 -6.94 -15.72 11.41
N SER A 137 -7.22 -17.01 11.20
CA SER A 137 -6.30 -17.93 10.53
C SER A 137 -6.01 -17.49 9.11
N PHE A 138 -7.02 -17.02 8.37
CA PHE A 138 -6.82 -16.45 7.03
C PHE A 138 -6.08 -15.12 7.07
N PHE A 139 -6.43 -14.20 7.98
CA PHE A 139 -5.76 -12.92 8.10
C PHE A 139 -4.26 -13.07 8.36
N LEU A 140 -3.89 -13.91 9.33
CA LEU A 140 -2.50 -14.21 9.63
C LEU A 140 -1.85 -14.99 8.48
N GLY A 141 -2.50 -16.03 7.97
CA GLY A 141 -1.97 -16.84 6.86
C GLY A 141 -1.63 -16.00 5.63
N LEU A 142 -2.55 -15.12 5.21
CA LEU A 142 -2.31 -14.19 4.10
C LEU A 142 -1.22 -13.17 4.43
N GLY A 143 -1.21 -12.61 5.64
CA GLY A 143 -0.15 -11.70 6.09
C GLY A 143 1.24 -12.34 6.02
N TRP A 144 1.36 -13.61 6.43
CA TRP A 144 2.62 -14.37 6.46
C TRP A 144 3.12 -14.80 5.07
N ILE A 145 2.30 -14.77 4.02
CA ILE A 145 2.80 -14.81 2.62
C ILE A 145 3.77 -13.64 2.36
N GLY A 146 3.71 -12.58 3.17
CA GLY A 146 4.70 -11.52 3.23
C GLY A 146 6.13 -12.02 3.50
N ALA A 147 6.33 -13.15 4.17
CA ALA A 147 7.66 -13.75 4.37
C ALA A 147 8.28 -14.24 3.06
N LEU A 148 7.48 -14.84 2.17
CA LEU A 148 7.93 -15.20 0.81
C LEU A 148 8.29 -13.94 0.00
N SER A 149 7.46 -12.90 0.13
CA SER A 149 7.70 -11.60 -0.51
C SER A 149 9.00 -10.97 0.01
N HIS A 150 9.24 -11.01 1.31
CA HIS A 150 10.48 -10.56 1.96
C HIS A 150 11.71 -11.27 1.39
N TYR A 151 11.66 -12.61 1.30
CA TYR A 151 12.77 -13.41 0.76
C TYR A 151 13.11 -13.00 -0.68
N LYS A 152 12.09 -12.91 -1.54
CA LYS A 152 12.26 -12.49 -2.95
C LYS A 152 12.76 -11.05 -3.06
N PHE A 153 12.25 -10.15 -2.21
CA PHE A 153 12.72 -8.78 -2.11
C PHE A 153 14.21 -8.73 -1.76
N ARG A 154 14.68 -9.49 -0.77
CA ARG A 154 16.11 -9.53 -0.38
C ARG A 154 17.02 -10.05 -1.50
N LYS A 155 16.57 -11.05 -2.26
CA LYS A 155 17.29 -11.49 -3.49
C LYS A 155 17.39 -10.36 -4.51
N ARG A 156 16.32 -9.58 -4.68
CA ARG A 156 16.30 -8.45 -5.62
C ARG A 156 17.02 -7.21 -5.09
N PHE A 157 17.07 -6.96 -3.79
CA PHE A 157 17.66 -5.77 -3.18
C PHE A 157 18.53 -6.16 -1.97
N PRO A 158 19.72 -6.78 -2.19
CA PRO A 158 20.52 -7.39 -1.12
C PRO A 158 21.10 -6.37 -0.14
N LEU A 159 21.37 -5.14 -0.61
CA LEU A 159 21.86 -4.04 0.22
C LEU A 159 20.75 -3.43 1.11
N HIS A 160 19.48 -3.78 0.89
CA HIS A 160 18.35 -3.19 1.60
C HIS A 160 17.70 -4.21 2.54
N SER A 161 17.52 -3.84 3.81
CA SER A 161 16.83 -4.66 4.81
C SER A 161 15.40 -4.16 4.98
N PRO A 162 14.36 -4.92 4.60
CA PRO A 162 12.97 -4.50 4.73
C PRO A 162 12.46 -4.73 6.17
N ARG A 163 13.17 -4.19 7.18
CA ARG A 163 12.85 -4.36 8.61
C ARG A 163 11.43 -3.90 8.94
N LEU A 164 10.96 -2.84 8.29
CA LEU A 164 9.60 -2.32 8.46
C LEU A 164 8.51 -3.33 8.05
N ILE A 165 8.74 -4.16 7.03
CA ILE A 165 7.77 -5.22 6.69
C ILE A 165 7.70 -6.26 7.81
N VAL A 166 8.86 -6.62 8.39
CA VAL A 166 8.93 -7.60 9.48
C VAL A 166 8.26 -7.04 10.74
N LEU A 167 8.59 -5.80 11.11
CA LEU A 167 7.97 -5.12 12.25
C LEU A 167 6.46 -4.94 12.06
N GLY A 168 6.01 -4.59 10.86
CA GLY A 168 4.59 -4.46 10.54
C GLY A 168 3.85 -5.78 10.67
N GLY A 169 4.37 -6.86 10.07
CA GLY A 169 3.77 -8.20 10.18
C GLY A 169 3.78 -8.74 11.62
N ALA A 170 4.84 -8.49 12.38
CA ALA A 170 4.90 -8.85 13.80
C ALA A 170 3.88 -8.05 14.62
N SER A 171 3.74 -6.75 14.34
CA SER A 171 2.77 -5.87 15.00
C SER A 171 1.34 -6.38 14.80
N TYR A 172 0.94 -6.67 13.55
CA TYR A 172 -0.36 -7.28 13.27
C TYR A 172 -0.56 -8.61 13.98
N SER A 173 0.45 -9.49 13.98
CA SER A 173 0.36 -10.81 14.61
C SER A 173 0.15 -10.69 16.12
N VAL A 174 0.93 -9.84 16.79
CA VAL A 174 0.82 -9.63 18.24
C VAL A 174 -0.53 -9.04 18.61
N GLY A 175 -0.98 -8.00 17.90
CA GLY A 175 -2.29 -7.41 18.14
C GLY A 175 -3.42 -8.42 17.98
N ALA A 176 -3.41 -9.18 16.89
CA ALA A 176 -4.46 -10.15 16.59
C ALA A 176 -4.49 -11.30 17.61
N ILE A 177 -3.32 -11.74 18.09
CA ILE A 177 -3.22 -12.72 19.18
C ILE A 177 -3.81 -12.14 20.47
N PHE A 178 -3.45 -10.91 20.84
CA PHE A 178 -3.97 -10.28 22.06
C PHE A 178 -5.50 -10.17 22.05
N ASP A 179 -6.07 -9.73 20.93
CA ASP A 179 -7.52 -9.68 20.77
C ASP A 179 -8.12 -11.08 20.91
N PHE A 180 -7.62 -12.06 20.17
CA PHE A 180 -8.18 -13.42 20.12
C PHE A 180 -8.16 -14.12 21.49
N ILE A 181 -7.04 -14.06 22.21
CA ILE A 181 -6.91 -14.68 23.54
C ILE A 181 -7.57 -13.84 24.64
N ARG A 182 -8.06 -12.65 24.31
CA ARG A 182 -8.68 -11.68 25.22
C ARG A 182 -7.73 -11.26 26.37
N TRP A 183 -6.44 -11.11 26.09
CA TRP A 183 -5.39 -10.72 27.04
C TRP A 183 -4.25 -9.96 26.34
N PRO A 184 -3.62 -8.94 26.95
CA PRO A 184 -3.81 -8.46 28.32
C PRO A 184 -4.96 -7.45 28.46
N ASN A 185 -5.50 -7.38 29.68
CA ASN A 185 -6.37 -6.29 30.10
C ASN A 185 -5.57 -5.34 31.00
N LEU A 186 -5.17 -4.19 30.46
CA LEU A 186 -4.29 -3.25 31.16
C LEU A 186 -5.08 -2.32 32.08
N TRP A 187 -6.26 -1.89 31.64
CA TRP A 187 -7.19 -1.09 32.43
C TRP A 187 -8.62 -1.51 32.14
N SER A 188 -9.24 -2.17 33.12
CA SER A 188 -10.62 -2.65 32.99
C SER A 188 -11.60 -1.55 32.57
N GLY A 189 -12.31 -1.78 31.47
CA GLY A 189 -13.33 -0.87 30.95
C GLY A 189 -12.80 0.36 30.20
N ILE A 190 -11.48 0.45 29.99
CA ILE A 190 -10.84 1.56 29.25
C ILE A 190 -9.83 1.04 28.22
N LEU A 191 -8.89 0.19 28.63
CA LEU A 191 -7.79 -0.30 27.78
C LEU A 191 -7.65 -1.82 27.91
N GLY A 192 -8.40 -2.53 27.06
CA GLY A 192 -8.39 -3.97 26.95
C GLY A 192 -7.62 -4.49 25.73
N PRO A 193 -7.73 -5.81 25.47
CA PRO A 193 -7.04 -6.45 24.35
C PRO A 193 -7.49 -5.93 22.98
N HIS A 194 -8.75 -5.52 22.85
CA HIS A 194 -9.30 -5.01 21.61
C HIS A 194 -8.74 -3.62 21.26
N GLU A 195 -8.65 -2.72 22.24
CA GLU A 195 -8.02 -1.42 22.07
C GLU A 195 -6.53 -1.55 21.76
N LEU A 196 -5.85 -2.51 22.40
CA LEU A 196 -4.48 -2.85 22.05
C LEU A 196 -4.37 -3.32 20.61
N PHE A 197 -5.27 -4.20 20.15
CA PHE A 197 -5.32 -4.61 18.76
C PHE A 197 -5.41 -3.42 17.79
N HIS A 198 -6.26 -2.43 18.07
CA HIS A 198 -6.34 -1.20 17.25
C HIS A 198 -4.99 -0.45 17.18
N PHE A 199 -4.29 -0.34 18.30
CA PHE A 199 -2.96 0.27 18.31
C PHE A 199 -1.91 -0.53 17.53
N PHE A 200 -1.93 -1.86 17.64
CA PHE A 200 -1.05 -2.74 16.87
C PHE A 200 -1.38 -2.74 15.38
N VAL A 201 -2.66 -2.67 15.00
CA VAL A 201 -3.08 -2.52 13.59
C VAL A 201 -2.59 -1.19 13.02
N THR A 202 -2.75 -0.10 13.77
CA THR A 202 -2.24 1.22 13.42
C THR A 202 -0.72 1.23 13.26
N LEU A 203 0.01 0.66 14.23
CA LEU A 203 1.48 0.55 14.17
C LEU A 203 1.95 -0.28 12.97
N GLY A 204 1.29 -1.41 12.72
CA GLY A 204 1.52 -2.22 11.53
C GLY A 204 1.33 -1.43 10.24
N ALA A 205 0.22 -0.71 10.13
CA ALA A 205 -0.09 0.14 8.98
C ALA A 205 0.95 1.25 8.77
N ILE A 206 1.43 1.89 9.86
CA ILE A 206 2.50 2.90 9.79
C ILE A 206 3.79 2.27 9.25
N CYS A 207 4.21 1.11 9.76
CA CYS A 207 5.39 0.41 9.27
C CYS A 207 5.30 0.11 7.77
N HIS A 208 4.17 -0.46 7.33
CA HIS A 208 3.94 -0.76 5.91
C HIS A 208 3.85 0.50 5.06
N TRP A 209 3.18 1.55 5.53
CA TRP A 209 3.09 2.83 4.81
C TRP A 209 4.47 3.47 4.63
N ILE A 210 5.30 3.54 5.68
CA ILE A 210 6.66 4.11 5.58
C ILE A 210 7.50 3.30 4.59
N PHE A 211 7.42 1.96 4.67
CA PHE A 211 8.09 1.11 3.71
C PHE A 211 7.64 1.41 2.28
N ILE A 212 6.33 1.40 2.02
CA ILE A 212 5.80 1.67 0.67
C ILE A 212 6.18 3.09 0.23
N TYR A 213 6.14 4.09 1.10
CA TYR A 213 6.54 5.46 0.77
C TYR A 213 8.01 5.57 0.33
N ASN A 214 8.91 4.82 0.95
CA ASN A 214 10.32 4.79 0.57
C ASN A 214 10.54 4.14 -0.80
N TRP A 215 9.64 3.26 -1.22
CA TRP A 215 9.78 2.43 -2.43
C TRP A 215 8.79 2.80 -3.55
N CYS A 216 7.81 3.66 -3.29
CA CYS A 216 6.68 3.92 -4.20
C CYS A 216 7.08 4.58 -5.52
N ALA A 217 8.20 5.31 -5.54
CA ALA A 217 8.72 5.95 -6.74
C ALA A 217 9.55 5.00 -7.61
N HIS A 218 9.89 3.81 -7.14
CA HIS A 218 10.70 2.84 -7.86
C HIS A 218 10.03 2.43 -9.19
N PRO A 219 10.79 2.08 -10.25
CA PRO A 219 10.19 1.71 -11.52
C PRO A 219 9.34 0.45 -11.40
N VAL A 220 8.29 0.37 -12.22
CA VAL A 220 7.41 -0.81 -12.36
C VAL A 220 7.96 -1.80 -13.38
N SER A 221 8.93 -1.41 -14.21
CA SER A 221 9.57 -2.31 -15.19
C SER A 221 11.07 -2.31 -15.01
N ASP A 222 11.74 -3.35 -15.50
CA ASP A 222 13.20 -3.35 -15.63
C ASP A 222 13.65 -2.68 -16.94
N LYS A 223 12.67 -2.37 -17.81
CA LYS A 223 12.88 -1.65 -19.08
C LYS A 223 12.43 -0.20 -18.94
N PHE A 224 13.36 0.72 -19.16
CA PHE A 224 13.10 2.14 -19.32
C PHE A 224 13.06 2.47 -20.80
N ILE A 225 11.98 3.07 -21.25
CA ILE A 225 11.84 3.54 -22.64
C ILE A 225 11.87 5.06 -22.61
N CYS A 226 12.88 5.63 -23.26
CA CYS A 226 13.12 7.06 -23.38
C CYS A 226 12.85 7.47 -24.83
N ASN A 227 11.78 8.23 -25.06
CA ASN A 227 11.52 8.81 -26.36
C ASN A 227 12.35 10.08 -26.50
N VAL A 228 13.23 10.11 -27.50
CA VAL A 228 14.07 11.26 -27.85
C VAL A 228 13.46 11.91 -29.09
N LYS A 229 12.92 13.10 -28.93
CA LYS A 229 12.51 13.98 -30.01
C LYS A 229 13.73 14.78 -30.47
N ILE A 230 13.95 14.79 -31.77
CA ILE A 230 15.04 15.51 -32.45
C ILE A 230 14.40 16.61 -33.26
N TYR A 231 14.57 17.86 -32.83
CA TYR A 231 14.04 19.04 -33.52
C TYR A 231 15.08 19.65 -34.47
N SER A 232 16.35 19.68 -34.05
CA SER A 232 17.48 20.15 -34.85
C SER A 232 18.78 19.48 -34.39
N PRO A 233 19.92 19.64 -35.10
CA PRO A 233 21.20 19.07 -34.69
C PRO A 233 21.67 19.46 -33.28
N GLU A 234 21.15 20.56 -32.74
CA GLU A 234 21.48 21.11 -31.43
C GLU A 234 20.27 21.18 -30.48
N ASP A 235 19.17 20.48 -30.78
CA ASP A 235 17.92 20.57 -30.01
C ASP A 235 17.23 19.22 -29.86
N TYR A 236 17.40 18.64 -28.68
CA TYR A 236 16.89 17.33 -28.31
C TYR A 236 16.01 17.44 -27.07
N GLU A 237 14.89 16.70 -27.07
CA GLU A 237 14.02 16.54 -25.92
C GLU A 237 13.79 15.07 -25.63
N LEU A 238 13.96 14.65 -24.39
CA LEU A 238 13.77 13.27 -23.96
C LEU A 238 12.64 13.20 -22.94
N LYS A 239 11.68 12.32 -23.20
CA LYS A 239 10.61 11.96 -22.26
C LYS A 239 10.62 10.47 -21.98
N ALA A 240 10.73 10.08 -20.71
CA ALA A 240 10.59 8.67 -20.33
C ALA A 240 9.11 8.27 -20.28
N LEU A 241 8.75 7.15 -20.92
CA LEU A 241 7.36 6.67 -20.93
C LEU A 241 6.89 6.13 -19.56
N ASN A 242 7.85 5.63 -18.76
CA ASN A 242 7.54 4.93 -17.51
C ASN A 242 7.77 5.81 -16.26
N ASP A 243 8.12 7.09 -16.43
CA ASP A 243 8.42 8.01 -15.33
C ASP A 243 8.26 9.48 -15.71
N ARG A 244 8.19 10.41 -14.74
CA ARG A 244 8.19 11.87 -14.97
C ARG A 244 9.59 12.43 -15.28
N LEU A 245 10.36 11.72 -16.10
CA LEU A 245 11.70 12.16 -16.52
C LEU A 245 11.58 12.89 -17.85
N HIS A 246 11.93 14.18 -17.83
CA HIS A 246 11.94 15.06 -18.99
C HIS A 246 13.26 15.82 -19.00
N LEU A 247 14.04 15.69 -20.07
CA LEU A 247 15.33 16.34 -20.25
C LEU A 247 15.35 17.09 -21.58
N LYS A 248 16.12 18.17 -21.64
CA LYS A 248 16.49 18.87 -22.88
C LYS A 248 18.01 18.96 -22.93
N ALA A 249 18.58 18.83 -24.10
CA ALA A 249 20.03 18.93 -24.28
C ALA A 249 20.36 19.41 -25.69
N ASN A 250 21.58 19.90 -25.86
CA ASN A 250 22.04 20.45 -27.13
C ASN A 250 22.79 19.42 -27.98
N SER A 251 22.92 18.18 -27.49
CA SER A 251 23.47 17.08 -28.27
C SER A 251 22.85 15.74 -27.91
N LEU A 252 22.90 14.81 -28.86
CA LEU A 252 22.43 13.44 -28.64
C LEU A 252 23.24 12.68 -27.58
N VAL A 253 24.53 13.00 -27.44
CA VAL A 253 25.40 12.37 -26.44
C VAL A 253 25.02 12.85 -25.05
N GLU A 254 24.92 14.17 -24.87
CA GLU A 254 24.56 14.80 -23.59
C GLU A 254 23.20 14.31 -23.08
N ILE A 255 22.17 14.23 -23.94
CA ILE A 255 20.83 13.82 -23.50
C ILE A 255 20.78 12.35 -23.04
N LYS A 256 21.60 11.48 -23.66
CA LYS A 256 21.70 10.07 -23.29
C LYS A 256 22.44 9.90 -21.99
N GLU A 257 23.61 10.53 -21.84
CA GLU A 257 24.41 10.46 -20.62
C GLU A 257 23.64 11.03 -19.42
N SER A 258 23.00 12.18 -19.60
CA SER A 258 22.15 12.80 -18.58
C SER A 258 20.98 11.88 -18.16
N ALA A 259 20.34 11.22 -19.13
CA ALA A 259 19.26 10.26 -18.83
C ALA A 259 19.78 9.03 -18.07
N LEU A 260 20.91 8.47 -18.48
CA LEU A 260 21.51 7.31 -17.83
C LEU A 260 21.96 7.64 -16.40
N ASP A 261 22.61 8.79 -16.19
CA ASP A 261 23.04 9.23 -14.87
C ASP A 261 21.85 9.53 -13.96
N LEU A 262 20.82 10.20 -14.47
CA LEU A 262 19.63 10.50 -13.68
C LEU A 262 18.85 9.23 -13.32
N ILE A 263 18.69 8.27 -14.23
CA ILE A 263 18.10 6.95 -13.95
C ILE A 263 18.95 6.22 -12.90
N LYS A 264 20.27 6.25 -13.03
CA LYS A 264 21.20 5.59 -12.11
C LYS A 264 21.10 6.16 -10.71
N THR A 265 21.13 7.48 -10.59
CA THR A 265 21.04 8.22 -9.32
C THR A 265 19.67 8.08 -8.68
N LYS A 266 18.58 8.27 -9.46
CA LYS A 266 17.20 8.22 -8.95
C LYS A 266 16.80 6.83 -8.46
N TYR A 267 17.28 5.78 -9.11
CA TYR A 267 16.88 4.40 -8.80
C TYR A 267 17.97 3.55 -8.17
N GLN A 268 19.06 4.20 -7.73
CA GLN A 268 20.18 3.57 -7.01
C GLN A 268 20.61 2.28 -7.70
N GLN A 269 20.94 2.42 -8.99
CA GLN A 269 21.01 1.34 -9.97
C GLN A 269 21.60 0.03 -9.41
N LYS A 270 20.77 -1.01 -9.43
CA LYS A 270 21.26 -2.39 -9.47
C LYS A 270 21.68 -2.74 -10.92
N PRO A 271 22.54 -3.74 -11.12
CA PRO A 271 22.72 -4.36 -12.43
C PRO A 271 21.38 -4.94 -12.92
N GLY A 272 20.94 -4.57 -14.13
CA GLY A 272 19.76 -5.17 -14.78
C GLY A 272 18.64 -4.23 -15.25
N TYR A 273 18.78 -2.91 -15.09
CA TYR A 273 17.89 -1.99 -15.81
C TYR A 273 18.36 -1.79 -17.24
N GLU A 274 17.49 -2.09 -18.21
CA GLU A 274 17.73 -1.86 -19.62
C GLU A 274 17.11 -0.52 -20.03
N VAL A 275 17.93 0.40 -20.55
CA VAL A 275 17.47 1.70 -21.04
C VAL A 275 17.45 1.68 -22.57
N PHE A 276 16.26 1.86 -23.13
CA PHE A 276 16.01 1.88 -24.57
C PHE A 276 15.70 3.31 -25.01
N PHE A 277 16.43 3.79 -26.01
CA PHE A 277 16.16 5.08 -26.63
C PHE A 277 15.40 4.86 -27.94
N ARG A 278 14.25 5.52 -28.09
CA ARG A 278 13.46 5.57 -29.32
C ARG A 278 13.54 6.97 -29.89
N TYR A 279 13.90 7.11 -31.16
CA TYR A 279 14.14 8.41 -31.78
C TYR A 279 12.96 8.80 -32.67
N PHE A 280 12.57 10.07 -32.60
CA PHE A 280 11.49 10.66 -33.39
C PHE A 280 11.99 12.01 -33.94
N HIS A 281 11.87 12.20 -35.25
CA HIS A 281 12.10 13.51 -35.88
C HIS A 281 10.79 14.29 -35.87
N GLU A 282 10.81 15.54 -35.43
CA GLU A 282 9.60 16.35 -35.27
C GLU A 282 9.94 17.82 -35.49
N ASP A 283 9.09 18.54 -36.23
CA ASP A 283 9.24 19.98 -36.42
C ASP A 283 8.58 20.70 -35.23
N ARG A 284 9.32 21.60 -34.54
CA ARG A 284 8.81 22.39 -33.40
C ARG A 284 7.50 23.15 -33.70
N HIS A 285 7.20 23.38 -34.97
CA HIS A 285 6.02 24.11 -35.42
C HIS A 285 4.70 23.31 -35.35
N THR A 286 4.72 22.02 -35.03
CA THR A 286 3.50 21.18 -35.00
C THR A 286 2.90 20.95 -33.61
N SER A 287 3.56 21.38 -32.54
CA SER A 287 3.05 21.23 -31.16
C SER A 287 2.58 22.57 -30.56
N GLY A 288 1.52 23.13 -31.14
CA GLY A 288 0.65 24.09 -30.45
C GLY A 288 -0.33 23.35 -29.53
N PRO A 289 -0.89 23.99 -28.48
CA PRO A 289 -1.72 23.30 -27.51
C PRO A 289 -3.02 22.81 -28.16
N VAL A 290 -3.29 21.50 -28.04
CA VAL A 290 -4.62 20.90 -28.20
C VAL A 290 -5.07 20.40 -26.84
#